data_AF-A0A2X3WM17-F1
#
_entry.id   AF-A0A2X3WM17-F1
#
_cell.length_a   1.000
_cell.length_b   1.000
_cell.length_c   1.000
_cell.angle_alpha   90.00
_cell.angle_beta   90.00
_cell.angle_gamma   90.00
#
_symmetry.space_group_name_H-M   'P 1'
#
loop_
_entity.id
_entity.type
_entity.pdbx_description
1 polymer ?
#
loop_
_entity_poly.entity_id
_entity_poly.type
_entity_poly.pdbx_seq_one_letter_code
_entity_poly.pdbx_strand_id
1 'polypeptide(L)'
;MTNNRFAQLRDTFDKELPKKRKQSSGKEVAAQKSPDSYDKKGRYPFSLHYDVRYNKLEELVSYHKAKSASDYLEKLIIQEWNKLQRKLKD
;
A
#
# COMPACT_ATOMS: atom_id res chain seq x y z
N MET A 1 40.91 2.09 -38.12
CA MET A 1 39.67 2.88 -37.92
C MET A 1 38.75 2.09 -36.99
N THR A 2 38.54 2.66 -35.80
CA THR A 2 37.74 2.26 -34.62
C THR A 2 37.15 0.84 -34.52
N ASN A 3 37.91 -0.08 -33.90
CA ASN A 3 37.36 -1.25 -33.20
C ASN A 3 36.84 -0.84 -31.82
N ASN A 4 35.73 -0.10 -31.79
CA ASN A 4 35.19 0.43 -30.53
C ASN A 4 33.90 -0.33 -30.16
N ARG A 5 33.98 -1.13 -29.10
CA ARG A 5 32.90 -2.03 -28.65
C ARG A 5 31.59 -1.28 -28.31
N PHE A 6 31.70 -0.01 -27.93
CA PHE A 6 30.55 0.85 -27.66
C PHE A 6 29.78 1.29 -28.92
N ALA A 7 30.44 1.42 -30.07
CA ALA A 7 29.78 1.79 -31.32
C ALA A 7 28.88 0.65 -31.82
N GLN A 8 29.35 -0.60 -31.70
CA GLN A 8 28.57 -1.79 -32.05
C GLN A 8 27.32 -1.96 -31.18
N LEU A 9 27.39 -1.57 -29.90
CA LEU A 9 26.22 -1.61 -29.01
C LEU A 9 25.15 -0.62 -29.45
N ARG A 10 25.51 0.62 -29.82
CA ARG A 10 24.55 1.61 -30.32
C ARG A 10 23.77 1.11 -31.55
N ASP A 11 24.48 0.57 -32.54
CA ASP A 11 23.87 0.07 -33.77
C ASP A 11 22.90 -1.11 -33.55
N THR A 12 23.09 -1.89 -32.47
CA THR A 12 22.15 -2.96 -32.08
C THR A 12 20.88 -2.43 -31.42
N PHE A 13 20.96 -1.34 -30.66
CA PHE A 13 19.80 -0.75 -29.98
C PHE A 13 18.88 0.00 -30.94
N ASP A 14 19.43 0.65 -31.97
CA ASP A 14 18.63 1.41 -32.94
C ASP A 14 17.89 0.52 -33.96
N LYS A 15 18.26 -0.77 -34.07
CA LYS A 15 17.58 -1.76 -34.95
C LYS A 15 16.43 -2.52 -34.28
N GLU A 16 16.32 -2.49 -32.95
CA GLU A 16 15.19 -3.10 -32.26
C GLU A 16 14.04 -2.09 -32.18
N LEU A 17 12.98 -2.34 -32.96
CA LEU A 17 11.68 -1.68 -32.78
C LEU A 17 11.33 -1.68 -31.28
N PRO A 18 10.86 -0.56 -30.71
CA PRO A 18 10.59 -0.49 -29.28
C PRO A 18 9.56 -1.56 -28.95
N LYS A 19 10.00 -2.65 -28.31
CA LYS A 19 9.11 -3.63 -27.71
C LYS A 19 8.21 -2.82 -26.79
N LYS A 20 6.96 -2.60 -27.23
CA LYS A 20 5.89 -2.04 -26.39
C LYS A 20 6.00 -2.77 -25.06
N ARG A 21 6.45 -2.06 -24.02
CA ARG A 21 6.34 -2.53 -22.66
C ARG A 21 4.85 -2.79 -22.50
N LYS A 22 4.44 -4.06 -22.60
CA LYS A 22 3.15 -4.47 -22.09
C LYS A 22 3.18 -3.96 -20.65
N GLN A 23 2.32 -2.98 -20.34
CA GLN A 23 1.99 -2.70 -18.95
C GLN A 23 1.83 -4.07 -18.33
N SER A 24 2.60 -4.36 -17.26
CA SER A 24 2.41 -5.59 -16.53
C SER A 24 0.93 -5.64 -16.22
N SER A 25 0.20 -6.47 -16.95
CA SER A 25 -1.18 -6.81 -16.66
C SER A 25 -1.12 -7.15 -15.19
N GLY A 26 -1.72 -6.30 -14.36
CA GLY A 26 -1.83 -6.57 -12.94
C GLY A 26 -2.25 -8.02 -12.84
N LYS A 27 -1.57 -8.80 -11.99
CA LYS A 27 -2.07 -10.13 -11.67
C LYS A 27 -3.55 -9.95 -11.36
N GLU A 28 -4.41 -10.39 -12.26
CA GLU A 28 -5.82 -10.62 -11.95
C GLU A 28 -5.75 -11.76 -10.96
N VAL A 29 -5.49 -11.41 -9.70
CA VAL A 29 -5.79 -12.26 -8.58
C VAL A 29 -7.29 -12.40 -8.69
N ALA A 30 -7.72 -13.50 -9.33
CA ALA A 30 -9.11 -13.89 -9.43
C ALA A 30 -9.74 -13.55 -8.09
N ALA A 31 -10.68 -12.61 -8.09
CA ALA A 31 -11.23 -12.04 -6.87
C ALA A 31 -11.78 -13.20 -6.05
N GLN A 32 -10.97 -13.68 -5.10
CA GLN A 32 -11.28 -14.82 -4.27
C GLN A 32 -12.43 -14.34 -3.41
N LYS A 33 -13.65 -14.66 -3.83
CA LYS A 33 -14.86 -14.18 -3.19
C LYS A 33 -14.80 -14.70 -1.76
N SER A 34 -14.63 -13.76 -0.82
CA SER A 34 -14.71 -14.05 0.60
C SER A 34 -16.05 -14.73 0.89
N PRO A 35 -16.11 -15.67 1.85
CA PRO A 35 -17.35 -16.36 2.22
C PRO A 35 -18.50 -15.37 2.45
N ASP A 36 -19.73 -15.75 2.09
CA ASP A 36 -20.91 -14.86 2.16
C ASP A 36 -21.25 -14.40 3.58
N SER A 37 -20.75 -15.09 4.62
CA SER A 37 -20.86 -14.68 6.03
C SER A 37 -19.79 -13.68 6.47
N TYR A 38 -18.81 -13.35 5.61
CA TYR A 38 -17.76 -12.41 5.95
C TYR A 38 -18.30 -10.99 5.77
N ASP A 39 -18.73 -10.39 6.87
CA ASP A 39 -19.08 -8.97 6.89
C ASP A 39 -17.83 -8.16 6.54
N LYS A 40 -17.76 -7.72 5.28
CA LYS A 40 -16.60 -7.00 4.77
C LYS A 40 -16.62 -5.60 5.37
N LYS A 41 -15.92 -5.44 6.49
CA LYS A 41 -15.56 -4.11 7.00
C LYS A 41 -15.05 -3.26 5.83
N GLY A 42 -15.63 -2.07 5.67
CA GLY A 42 -15.24 -1.12 4.63
C GLY A 42 -13.74 -0.81 4.72
N ARG A 43 -13.05 -0.80 3.58
CA ARG A 43 -11.64 -0.42 3.51
C ARG A 43 -11.54 1.05 3.14
N TYR A 44 -11.01 1.85 4.05
CA TYR A 44 -10.85 3.29 3.86
C TYR A 44 -9.36 3.64 3.74
N PRO A 45 -8.93 4.27 2.63
CA PRO A 45 -7.58 4.77 2.52
C PRO A 45 -7.43 6.07 3.33
N PHE A 46 -6.38 6.14 4.15
CA PHE A 46 -6.00 7.37 4.85
C PHE A 46 -4.79 8.01 4.19
N SER A 47 -4.91 9.29 3.83
CA SER A 47 -3.79 10.11 3.41
C SER A 47 -3.06 10.64 4.64
N LEU A 48 -2.08 9.88 5.13
CA LEU A 48 -1.21 10.29 6.23
C LEU A 48 0.09 10.90 5.71
N HIS A 49 0.65 11.83 6.48
CA HIS A 49 2.00 12.33 6.22
C HIS A 49 3.02 11.18 6.27
N TYR A 50 4.09 11.27 5.47
CA TYR A 50 5.11 10.23 5.36
C TYR A 50 5.68 9.84 6.74
N ASP A 51 6.11 10.82 7.52
CA ASP A 51 6.68 10.60 8.85
C ASP A 51 5.70 9.95 9.82
N VAL A 52 4.42 10.27 9.69
CA VAL A 52 3.37 9.73 10.55
C VAL A 52 3.14 8.26 10.20
N ARG A 53 3.05 7.94 8.91
CA ARG A 53 2.77 6.58 8.45
C ARG A 53 3.92 5.62 8.69
N TYR A 54 5.13 5.99 8.30
CA TYR A 54 6.26 5.06 8.24
C TYR A 54 7.07 5.00 9.53
N ASN A 55 7.05 6.05 10.34
CA ASN A 55 7.82 6.10 11.58
C ASN A 55 6.88 6.01 12.80
N LYS A 56 6.09 7.06 13.01
CA LYS A 56 5.33 7.21 14.27
C LYS A 56 4.27 6.13 14.46
N LEU A 57 3.53 5.81 13.41
CA LEU A 57 2.46 4.81 13.49
C LEU A 57 3.02 3.40 13.73
N GLU A 58 4.10 3.03 13.05
CA GLU A 58 4.74 1.72 13.23
C GLU A 58 5.35 1.57 14.63
N GLU A 59 5.93 2.64 15.17
CA GLU A 59 6.43 2.68 16.55
C GLU A 59 5.28 2.48 17.56
N LEU A 60 4.15 3.17 17.37
CA LEU A 60 2.96 3.01 18.22
C LEU A 60 2.36 1.60 18.13
N VAL A 61 2.29 1.03 16.92
CA VAL A 61 1.82 -0.35 16.69
C VAL A 61 2.70 -1.33 17.45
N SER A 62 4.02 -1.15 17.36
CA SER A 62 5.00 -1.98 18.06
C SER A 62 4.89 -1.84 19.58
N TYR A 63 4.78 -0.61 20.07
CA TYR A 63 4.65 -0.30 21.50
C TYR A 63 3.39 -0.93 22.12
N HIS A 64 2.25 -0.80 21.43
CA HIS A 64 0.98 -1.37 21.88
C HIS A 64 0.78 -2.84 21.51
N LYS A 65 1.78 -3.48 20.87
CA LYS A 65 1.73 -4.87 20.39
C LYS A 65 0.48 -5.15 19.55
N ALA A 66 0.08 -4.18 18.73
CA ALA A 66 -1.08 -4.33 17.87
C ALA A 66 -0.76 -5.26 16.68
N LYS A 67 -1.78 -5.96 16.17
CA LYS A 67 -1.59 -6.95 15.09
C LYS A 67 -1.23 -6.30 13.76
N SER A 68 -1.69 -5.08 13.53
CA SER A 68 -1.39 -4.26 12.36
C SER A 68 -1.69 -2.79 12.65
N ALA A 69 -1.19 -1.89 11.80
CA ALA A 69 -1.55 -0.47 11.83
C ALA A 69 -3.07 -0.25 11.76
N SER A 70 -3.78 -1.04 10.93
CA SER A 70 -5.24 -0.94 10.83
C SER A 70 -5.95 -1.39 12.11
N ASP A 71 -5.49 -2.47 12.75
CA ASP A 71 -6.04 -2.95 14.03
C ASP A 71 -5.83 -1.92 15.15
N TYR A 72 -4.66 -1.29 15.19
CA TYR A 72 -4.36 -0.22 16.13
C TYR A 72 -5.29 0.99 15.95
N LEU A 73 -5.41 1.49 14.71
CA LEU A 73 -6.27 2.63 14.41
C LEU A 73 -7.75 2.33 14.67
N GLU A 74 -8.23 1.13 14.33
CA GLU A 74 -9.61 0.74 14.59
C GLU A 74 -9.93 0.79 16.09
N LYS A 75 -9.08 0.19 16.92
CA LYS A 75 -9.23 0.22 18.39
C LYS A 75 -9.21 1.65 18.92
N LEU A 76 -8.29 2.48 18.44
CA LEU A 76 -8.16 3.88 18.85
C LEU A 76 -9.41 4.69 18.50
N ILE A 77 -9.94 4.53 17.29
CA ILE A 77 -11.16 5.21 16.83
C ILE A 77 -12.36 4.81 17.70
N ILE A 78 -12.53 3.52 17.99
CA ILE A 78 -13.63 3.03 18.84
C ILE A 78 -13.52 3.58 20.26
N GLN A 79 -12.31 3.59 20.84
CA GLN A 79 -12.08 4.15 22.17
C GLN A 79 -12.43 5.64 22.22
N GLU A 80 -12.00 6.41 21.23
CA GLU A 80 -12.26 7.85 21.20
C GLU A 80 -13.73 8.17 20.94
N TRP A 81 -14.38 7.39 20.07
CA TRP A 81 -15.82 7.47 19.87
C TRP A 81 -16.59 7.25 21.17
N ASN A 82 -16.25 6.20 21.93
CA ASN A 82 -16.90 5.93 23.21
C ASN A 82 -16.70 7.04 24.23
N LYS A 83 -15.55 7.72 24.23
CA LYS A 83 -15.32 8.90 25.09
C LYS A 83 -16.19 10.09 24.67
N LEU A 84 -16.29 10.36 23.37
CA LEU A 84 -17.15 11.42 22.84
C LEU A 84 -18.62 11.17 23.17
N GLN A 85 -19.09 9.92 23.04
CA GLN A 85 -20.45 9.53 23.39
C GLN A 85 -20.77 9.72 24.89
N ARG A 86 -19.78 9.55 25.78
CA ARG A 86 -19.95 9.84 27.21
C ARG A 86 -20.08 11.35 27.45
N LYS A 87 -19.18 12.15 26.87
CA LYS A 87 -19.21 13.62 26.98
C LYS A 87 -20.48 14.29 26.44
N LEU A 88 -21.20 13.63 25.52
CA LEU A 88 -22.46 14.13 24.95
C LEU A 88 -23.68 13.78 25.81
N LYS A 89 -23.56 12.80 26.72
CA LYS A 89 -24.64 12.40 27.63
C LYS A 89 -24.57 13.11 28.98
N ASP A 90 -23.39 13.65 29.32
CA ASP A 90 -23.16 14.55 30.45
C ASP A 90 -23.53 16.00 30.06
#